data_AF-A0A0G1GPT6-F1
#
_entry.id   AF-A0A0G1GPT6-F1
#
_cell.length_a   1.000
_cell.length_b   1.000
_cell.length_c   1.000
_cell.angle_alpha   90.00
_cell.angle_beta   90.00
_cell.angle_gamma   90.00
#
_symmetry.space_group_name_H-M   'P 1'
#
loop_
_entity.id
_entity.type
_entity.pdbx_description
1 polymer ?
#
loop_
_entity_poly.entity_id
_entity_poly.type
_entity_poly.pdbx_seq_one_letter_code
_entity_poly.pdbx_strand_id
1 'polypeptide(L)'
;MNKIQKAFTLLELLVVIGIIGILLAFVTVGFTSAQKQGRDTRRKTDLAAIQNALEQYYSQNSFVYPSNCVGGAGVTAYFTGGVVPTDPLSTQSYVWACSTTSYSVTATLEKDSSQLIVRNLQ
;
A
#
# COMPACT_ATOMS: atom_id res chain seq x y z
N MET A 1 -27.98 18.75 -52.53
CA MET A 1 -27.65 17.35 -52.14
C MET A 1 -27.93 17.22 -50.65
N ASN A 2 -29.14 16.79 -50.28
CA ASN A 2 -29.58 16.79 -48.87
C ASN A 2 -29.04 15.54 -48.18
N LYS A 3 -28.09 15.74 -47.25
CA LYS A 3 -27.57 14.67 -46.40
C LYS A 3 -28.65 14.29 -45.39
N ILE A 4 -29.13 13.04 -45.45
CA ILE A 4 -29.98 12.46 -44.42
C ILE A 4 -29.14 12.38 -43.13
N GLN A 5 -29.48 13.19 -42.14
CA GLN A 5 -28.90 13.11 -40.80
C GLN A 5 -29.52 11.88 -40.12
N LYS A 6 -28.70 10.86 -39.83
CA LYS A 6 -29.14 9.69 -39.04
C LYS A 6 -29.27 10.14 -37.58
N ALA A 7 -30.51 10.27 -37.10
CA ALA A 7 -30.79 10.43 -35.68
C ALA A 7 -30.82 9.05 -35.01
N PHE A 8 -30.21 8.93 -33.82
CA PHE A 8 -30.30 7.73 -32.99
C PHE A 8 -31.74 7.54 -32.49
N THR A 9 -32.17 6.28 -32.38
CA THR A 9 -33.46 5.94 -31.79
C THR A 9 -33.40 5.98 -30.26
N LEU A 10 -34.52 6.30 -29.61
CA LEU A 10 -34.62 6.24 -28.14
C LEU A 10 -34.35 4.83 -27.61
N LEU A 11 -34.72 3.81 -28.38
CA LEU A 11 -34.50 2.41 -28.02
C LEU A 11 -33.02 2.03 -28.07
N GLU A 12 -32.26 2.53 -29.05
CA GLU A 12 -30.81 2.32 -29.10
C GLU A 12 -30.12 2.92 -27.86
N LEU A 13 -30.52 4.13 -27.45
CA LEU A 13 -29.96 4.74 -26.25
C LEU A 13 -30.35 3.96 -24.98
N LEU A 14 -31.59 3.45 -24.90
CA LEU A 14 -32.09 2.66 -23.78
C LEU A 14 -31.29 1.35 -23.59
N VAL A 15 -31.03 0.62 -24.68
CA VAL A 15 -30.26 -0.63 -24.63
C VAL A 15 -28.82 -0.37 -24.21
N VAL A 16 -28.20 0.72 -24.72
CA VAL A 16 -26.82 1.08 -24.39
C VAL A 16 -26.64 1.38 -22.91
N ILE A 17 -27.50 2.22 -22.32
CA ILE A 17 -27.41 2.51 -20.89
C ILE A 17 -27.72 1.27 -20.03
N GLY A 18 -28.59 0.38 -20.51
CA GLY A 18 -28.86 -0.91 -19.86
C GLY A 18 -27.63 -1.81 -19.80
N ILE A 19 -26.90 -1.94 -20.93
CA ILE A 19 -25.66 -2.72 -20.99
C ILE A 19 -24.56 -2.09 -20.12
N ILE A 20 -24.41 -0.76 -20.17
CA ILE A 20 -23.44 -0.04 -19.33
C ILE A 20 -23.72 -0.27 -17.85
N GLY A 21 -24.99 -0.24 -17.43
CA GLY A 21 -25.38 -0.50 -16.04
C GLY A 21 -24.96 -1.89 -15.56
N ILE A 22 -25.15 -2.92 -16.39
CA ILE A 22 -24.75 -4.29 -16.06
C ILE A 22 -23.22 -4.40 -15.96
N LEU A 23 -22.47 -3.82 -16.91
CA LEU A 23 -21.02 -3.86 -16.91
C LEU A 23 -20.41 -3.15 -15.69
N LEU A 24 -20.95 -1.99 -15.30
CA LEU A 24 -20.47 -1.24 -14.14
C LEU A 24 -20.64 -2.03 -12.82
N ALA A 25 -21.72 -2.80 -12.68
CA ALA A 25 -21.95 -3.61 -11.50
C ALA A 25 -20.81 -4.64 -11.27
N PHE A 26 -20.35 -5.32 -12.33
CA PHE A 26 -19.27 -6.31 -12.22
C PHE A 26 -17.89 -5.66 -11.99
N VAL A 27 -17.60 -4.54 -12.65
CA VAL A 27 -16.28 -3.87 -12.58
C VAL A 27 -15.97 -3.37 -11.17
N THR A 28 -16.96 -2.81 -10.46
CA THR A 28 -16.76 -2.18 -9.13
C THR A 28 -16.26 -3.17 -8.06
N VAL A 29 -16.79 -4.39 -8.04
CA VAL A 29 -16.40 -5.43 -7.06
C VAL A 29 -14.95 -5.87 -7.28
N GLY A 30 -14.55 -6.13 -8.52
CA GLY A 30 -13.19 -6.55 -8.86
C GLY A 30 -12.15 -5.44 -8.61
N PHE A 31 -12.49 -4.19 -8.94
CA PHE A 31 -11.59 -3.04 -8.78
C PHE A 31 -11.19 -2.81 -7.31
N THR A 32 -12.14 -2.91 -6.39
CA THR A 32 -11.88 -2.72 -4.95
C THR A 32 -10.90 -3.77 -4.42
N SER A 33 -11.05 -5.03 -4.84
CA SER A 33 -10.15 -6.12 -4.44
C SER A 33 -8.73 -5.91 -4.99
N ALA A 34 -8.60 -5.53 -6.25
CA ALA A 34 -7.31 -5.23 -6.88
C ALA A 34 -6.59 -4.07 -6.17
N GLN A 35 -7.30 -3.02 -5.79
CA GLN A 35 -6.73 -1.90 -5.01
C GLN A 35 -6.20 -2.35 -3.64
N LYS A 36 -6.95 -3.19 -2.91
CA LYS A 36 -6.51 -3.76 -1.63
C LYS A 36 -5.22 -4.57 -1.80
N GLN A 37 -5.18 -5.44 -2.80
CA GLN A 37 -3.99 -6.25 -3.12
C GLN A 37 -2.78 -5.38 -3.49
N GLY A 38 -3.00 -4.30 -4.24
CA GLY A 38 -1.96 -3.32 -4.59
C GLY A 38 -1.37 -2.66 -3.34
N ARG A 39 -2.23 -2.22 -2.41
CA ARG A 39 -1.80 -1.65 -1.12
C ARG A 39 -1.06 -2.65 -0.24
N ASP A 40 -1.53 -3.89 -0.15
CA ASP A 40 -0.84 -4.95 0.61
C ASP A 40 0.53 -5.28 0.02
N THR A 41 0.65 -5.27 -1.31
CA THR A 41 1.95 -5.44 -1.99
C THR A 41 2.89 -4.27 -1.69
N ARG A 42 2.34 -3.05 -1.65
CA ARG A 42 3.09 -1.86 -1.28
C ARG A 42 3.58 -1.93 0.17
N ARG A 43 2.71 -2.30 1.14
CA ARG A 43 3.08 -2.53 2.54
C ARG A 43 4.23 -3.53 2.69
N LYS A 44 4.18 -4.65 1.97
CA LYS A 44 5.27 -5.65 1.99
C LYS A 44 6.61 -5.05 1.53
N THR A 45 6.57 -4.26 0.47
CA THR A 45 7.76 -3.60 -0.08
C THR A 45 8.30 -2.55 0.90
N ASP A 46 7.40 -1.77 1.50
CA ASP A 46 7.75 -0.75 2.49
C ASP A 46 8.38 -1.38 3.75
N LEU A 47 7.81 -2.47 4.27
CA LEU A 47 8.38 -3.19 5.43
C LEU A 47 9.76 -3.78 5.11
N ALA A 48 9.97 -4.31 3.90
CA ALA A 48 11.29 -4.80 3.48
C ALA A 48 12.32 -3.66 3.38
N ALA A 49 11.93 -2.49 2.87
CA ALA A 49 12.79 -1.31 2.84
C ALA A 49 13.14 -0.83 4.26
N ILE A 50 12.17 -0.81 5.17
CA ILE A 50 12.36 -0.47 6.58
C ILE A 50 13.31 -1.46 7.26
N GLN A 51 13.13 -2.76 6.99
CA GLN A 51 14.01 -3.81 7.49
C GLN A 51 15.46 -3.53 7.06
N ASN A 52 15.69 -3.32 5.77
CA ASN A 52 17.01 -3.00 5.24
C ASN A 52 17.63 -1.73 5.86
N ALA A 53 16.82 -0.70 6.14
CA ALA A 53 17.29 0.51 6.80
C ALA A 53 17.72 0.26 8.24
N LEU A 54 16.98 -0.57 8.98
CA LEU A 54 17.32 -0.96 10.37
C LEU A 54 18.57 -1.84 10.42
N GLU A 55 18.74 -2.78 9.49
CA GLU A 55 19.95 -3.60 9.39
C GLU A 55 21.17 -2.76 8.99
N GLN A 56 21.01 -1.78 8.11
CA GLN A 56 22.09 -0.84 7.78
C GLN A 56 22.48 0.02 8.98
N TYR A 57 21.50 0.53 9.74
CA TYR A 57 21.77 1.26 10.98
C TYR A 57 22.58 0.39 11.94
N TYR A 58 22.15 -0.85 12.16
CA TYR A 58 22.84 -1.80 13.02
C TYR A 58 24.31 -1.99 12.62
N SER A 59 24.56 -2.18 11.33
CA SER A 59 25.93 -2.34 10.81
C SER A 59 26.81 -1.09 10.97
N GLN A 60 26.23 0.11 10.96
CA GLN A 60 26.99 1.37 11.04
C GLN A 60 27.11 1.91 12.47
N ASN A 61 26.27 1.46 13.40
CA ASN A 61 26.19 1.98 14.76
C ASN A 61 26.60 0.93 15.78
N SER A 62 27.79 0.34 15.60
CA SER A 62 28.39 -0.61 16.57
C SER A 62 27.48 -1.78 16.95
N PHE A 63 26.71 -2.31 16.00
CA PHE A 63 25.84 -3.47 16.23
C PHE A 63 24.78 -3.21 17.31
N VAL A 64 24.22 -2.00 17.35
CA VAL A 64 23.03 -1.68 18.13
C VAL A 64 21.93 -1.09 17.24
N TYR A 65 20.68 -1.44 17.55
CA TYR A 65 19.51 -0.83 16.92
C TYR A 65 19.16 0.50 17.60
N PRO A 66 18.34 1.35 16.95
CA PRO A 66 17.83 2.57 17.58
C PRO A 66 16.99 2.24 18.82
N SER A 67 17.23 2.93 19.93
CA SER A 67 16.41 2.80 21.13
C SER A 67 14.99 3.35 20.94
N ASN A 68 14.83 4.29 19.99
CA ASN A 68 13.55 4.76 19.49
C ASN A 68 13.58 4.78 17.96
N CYS A 69 12.61 4.10 17.36
CA CYS A 69 12.42 3.93 15.92
C CYS A 69 11.00 4.27 15.48
N VAL A 70 10.18 4.85 16.37
CA VAL A 70 8.79 5.19 16.04
C VAL A 70 8.78 6.15 14.84
N GLY A 71 8.01 5.79 13.81
CA GLY A 71 7.95 6.56 12.57
C GLY A 71 9.27 6.57 11.78
N GLY A 72 10.16 5.61 12.02
CA GLY A 72 11.48 5.54 11.41
C GLY A 72 12.51 6.51 11.99
N ALA A 73 12.30 6.97 13.25
CA ALA A 73 13.32 7.70 13.99
C ALA A 73 14.67 6.94 14.00
N GLY A 74 15.77 7.66 13.83
CA GLY A 74 17.11 7.08 13.75
C GLY A 74 17.47 6.41 12.41
N VAL A 75 16.48 6.07 11.57
CA VAL A 75 16.72 5.39 10.28
C VAL A 75 16.34 6.20 9.04
N THR A 76 15.87 7.45 9.21
CA THR A 76 15.46 8.33 8.10
C THR A 76 16.54 8.52 7.03
N ALA A 77 17.81 8.61 7.44
CA ALA A 77 18.94 8.82 6.52
C ALA A 77 19.23 7.63 5.59
N TYR A 78 18.69 6.44 5.90
CA TYR A 78 18.91 5.21 5.13
C TYR A 78 17.85 4.99 4.05
N PHE A 79 16.88 5.91 3.91
CA PHE A 79 15.91 5.90 2.82
C PHE A 79 16.32 6.88 1.73
N THR A 80 16.18 6.47 0.47
CA THR A 80 16.39 7.36 -0.67
C THR A 80 15.43 8.56 -0.59
N GLY A 81 15.98 9.77 -0.47
CA GLY A 81 15.20 10.99 -0.32
C GLY A 81 14.80 11.34 1.12
N GLY A 82 15.25 10.57 2.13
CA GLY A 82 15.03 10.89 3.54
C GLY A 82 13.57 10.77 3.99
N VAL A 83 12.76 10.01 3.27
CA VAL A 83 11.34 9.81 3.59
C VAL A 83 11.13 8.37 4.01
N VAL A 84 10.63 8.19 5.23
CA VAL A 84 10.25 6.88 5.77
C VAL A 84 8.92 6.48 5.12
N PRO A 85 8.79 5.25 4.60
CA PRO A 85 7.51 4.77 4.07
C PRO A 85 6.39 4.81 5.12
N THR A 86 5.21 5.25 4.69
CA THR A 86 3.98 5.30 5.49
C THR A 86 2.92 4.39 4.89
N ASP A 87 1.96 3.93 5.70
CA ASP A 87 0.87 3.10 5.19
C ASP A 87 0.13 3.82 4.04
N PRO A 88 -0.18 3.14 2.92
CA PRO A 88 -0.90 3.74 1.81
C PRO A 88 -2.33 4.15 2.14
N LEU A 89 -2.89 3.70 3.27
CA LEU A 89 -4.13 4.23 3.84
C LEU A 89 -3.81 5.25 4.93
N SER A 90 -4.32 6.48 4.77
CA SER A 90 -4.15 7.55 5.75
C SER A 90 -4.76 7.27 7.12
N THR A 91 -5.65 6.27 7.22
CA THR A 91 -6.29 5.85 8.48
C THR A 91 -5.47 4.81 9.24
N GLN A 92 -4.44 4.23 8.61
CA GLN A 92 -3.60 3.19 9.19
C GLN A 92 -2.17 3.71 9.34
N SER A 93 -1.38 3.04 10.18
CA SER A 93 0.04 3.33 10.35
C SER A 93 0.79 2.07 10.73
N TYR A 94 2.06 2.00 10.35
CA TYR A 94 2.93 0.93 10.80
C TYR A 94 3.19 1.07 12.29
N VAL A 95 3.13 -0.06 13.00
CA VAL A 95 3.41 -0.12 14.43
C VAL A 95 4.87 -0.50 14.61
N TRP A 96 5.61 0.36 15.31
CA TRP A 96 7.04 0.21 15.54
C TRP A 96 7.28 -0.16 16.99
N ALA A 97 8.15 -1.14 17.21
CA ALA A 97 8.70 -1.45 18.52
C ALA A 97 10.18 -1.77 18.36
N CYS A 98 11.02 -1.19 19.22
CA CYS A 98 12.45 -1.38 19.15
C CYS A 98 13.09 -1.18 20.51
N SER A 99 14.25 -1.78 20.63
CA SER A 99 15.22 -1.64 21.69
C SER A 99 16.60 -1.62 21.05
N THR A 100 17.65 -1.46 21.84
CA THR A 100 19.02 -1.51 21.33
C THR A 100 19.42 -2.87 20.75
N THR A 101 18.67 -3.94 21.03
CA THR A 101 19.00 -5.32 20.65
C THR A 101 17.98 -5.97 19.71
N SER A 102 16.79 -5.41 19.57
CA SER A 102 15.72 -5.99 18.75
C SER A 102 14.80 -4.92 18.20
N TYR A 103 14.15 -5.23 17.08
CA TYR A 103 13.07 -4.42 16.53
C TYR A 103 11.95 -5.31 15.99
N SER A 104 10.77 -4.71 15.87
CA SER A 104 9.65 -5.22 15.11
C SER A 104 8.87 -4.08 14.49
N VAL A 105 8.53 -4.23 13.21
CA VAL A 105 7.64 -3.30 12.50
C VAL A 105 6.49 -4.10 11.92
N THR A 106 5.27 -3.66 12.24
CA THR A 106 4.04 -4.40 11.93
C THR A 106 3.12 -3.57 11.03
N ALA A 107 2.58 -4.20 9.99
CA ALA A 107 1.50 -3.67 9.17
C ALA A 107 0.30 -4.63 9.21
N THR A 108 -0.92 -4.07 9.20
CA THR A 108 -2.16 -4.86 9.07
C THR A 108 -2.56 -4.90 7.60
N LEU A 109 -2.68 -6.09 7.03
CA LEU A 109 -3.09 -6.31 5.65
C LEU A 109 -4.61 -6.22 5.48
N GLU A 110 -5.07 -5.72 4.34
CA GLU A 110 -6.49 -5.43 4.11
C GLU A 110 -7.31 -6.65 3.68
N LYS A 111 -6.67 -7.65 3.06
CA LYS A 111 -7.39 -8.82 2.57
C LYS A 111 -8.04 -9.62 3.70
N ASP A 112 -7.29 -9.88 4.77
CA ASP A 112 -7.67 -10.81 5.84
C ASP A 112 -7.49 -10.22 7.25
N SER A 113 -7.22 -8.91 7.37
CA SER A 113 -6.83 -8.25 8.63
C SER A 113 -5.62 -8.91 9.33
N SER A 114 -4.83 -9.66 8.57
CA SER A 114 -3.64 -10.37 9.08
C SER A 114 -2.49 -9.40 9.32
N GLN A 115 -1.66 -9.70 10.32
CA GLN A 115 -0.48 -8.89 10.62
C GLN A 115 0.73 -9.40 9.83
N LEU A 116 1.34 -8.51 9.08
CA LEU A 116 2.67 -8.70 8.52
C LEU A 116 3.67 -8.06 9.47
N ILE A 117 4.64 -8.84 9.95
CA ILE A 117 5.63 -8.37 10.92
C ILE A 117 7.03 -8.65 10.38
N VAL A 118 7.87 -7.63 10.31
CA VAL A 118 9.33 -7.77 10.10
C VAL A 118 10.05 -7.53 11.42
N ARG A 119 11.08 -8.32 11.69
CA ARG A 119 11.88 -8.26 12.93
C ARG A 119 13.35 -8.47 12.60
N ASN A 120 14.23 -8.24 13.57
CA ASN A 120 15.65 -8.56 13.43
C ASN A 120 15.83 -10.00 12.95
N LEU A 121 16.79 -10.20 12.05
CA LEU A 121 17.21 -11.54 11.65
C LEU A 121 17.82 -12.21 12.89
N GLN A 122 17.22 -13.32 13.34
CA GLN A 122 17.81 -14.19 14.36
C GLN A 122 18.88 -15.08 13.71
#